data_AF-A0A971WB50-F1
#
_entry.id   AF-A0A971WB50-F1
#
_cell.length_a   1.000
_cell.length_b   1.000
_cell.length_c   1.000
_cell.angle_alpha   90.00
_cell.angle_beta   90.00
_cell.angle_gamma   90.00
#
_symmetry.space_group_name_H-M   'P 1'
#
loop_
_entity.id
_entity.type
_entity.pdbx_description
1 polymer ?
#
loop_
_entity_poly.entity_id
_entity_poly.type
_entity_poly.pdbx_seq_one_letter_code
_entity_poly.pdbx_strand_id
1 'polypeptide(L)'
;MKTGRPILIGTGSVDESEKLAAALKEAGISCRVLNARNDEMEAKIIAQAGEPGAVTVSTNMAGRGVDIKLGGEGEQQRARVVSAGGLYVIGTNLHESRRIDAQLKGRAGRQGDPGESRFFVSLDDELFKTYDLAGASNLPVELQDDAIGDPVVRRRVERMQRIVEGYNADLRIQLWKYSFIIEQQRRIIHKKRQDILLDRVPLQLLSKAAAGRYALLRSRLGVKALQKAEKQLTLYHINRCWADYLDYISYVREGIHLVVIGRQNPLDEFHRLAASAFQEMLERIDKEIVKSFMTVEIGKDGIDMQKEGLSGPSSTWTYLINENPDQFSRLPFLIKAAETAIQGPLFTVQSLIKRFLKREK
;
A
#
# COMPACT_ATOMS: atom_id res chain seq x y z
N MET A 1 -6.43 -6.68 -39.96
CA MET A 1 -5.56 -5.50 -39.76
C MET A 1 -4.94 -5.08 -41.06
N LYS A 2 -5.14 -3.84 -41.52
CA LYS A 2 -4.70 -3.40 -42.85
C LYS A 2 -3.18 -3.15 -42.95
N THR A 3 -2.51 -2.83 -41.84
CA THR A 3 -1.08 -2.44 -41.83
C THR A 3 -0.13 -3.50 -41.27
N GLY A 4 -0.63 -4.50 -40.54
CA GLY A 4 0.21 -5.52 -39.88
C GLY A 4 1.10 -5.01 -38.75
N ARG A 5 0.86 -3.78 -38.27
CA ARG A 5 1.60 -3.16 -37.16
C ARG A 5 1.21 -3.81 -35.82
N PRO A 6 2.16 -4.24 -34.97
CA PRO A 6 1.86 -4.74 -33.63
C PRO A 6 1.32 -3.63 -32.72
N ILE A 7 0.35 -3.98 -31.86
CA ILE A 7 -0.32 -3.06 -30.95
C ILE A 7 -0.28 -3.60 -29.52
N LEU A 8 0.22 -2.78 -28.60
CA LEU A 8 0.13 -3.00 -27.15
C LEU A 8 -0.90 -2.02 -26.57
N ILE A 9 -1.93 -2.53 -25.91
CA ILE A 9 -2.98 -1.74 -25.28
C ILE A 9 -2.84 -1.87 -23.75
N GLY A 10 -2.61 -0.75 -23.07
CA GLY A 10 -2.56 -0.66 -21.62
C GLY A 10 -3.89 -0.19 -21.05
N THR A 11 -4.45 -0.97 -20.12
CA THR A 11 -5.67 -0.62 -19.36
C THR A 11 -5.37 -0.37 -17.88
N GLY A 12 -6.30 0.29 -17.19
CA GLY A 12 -6.18 0.64 -15.77
C GLY A 12 -6.53 -0.53 -14.85
N SER A 13 -7.42 -1.43 -15.27
CA SER A 13 -7.84 -2.59 -14.46
C SER A 13 -7.93 -3.89 -15.28
N VAL A 14 -8.01 -5.04 -14.57
CA VAL A 14 -8.23 -6.36 -15.18
C VAL A 14 -9.61 -6.43 -15.84
N ASP A 15 -10.63 -5.87 -15.19
CA ASP A 15 -12.00 -5.82 -15.71
C ASP A 15 -12.08 -5.00 -17.02
N GLU A 16 -11.39 -3.86 -17.09
CA GLU A 16 -11.26 -3.08 -18.34
C GLU A 16 -10.57 -3.87 -19.44
N SER A 17 -9.50 -4.61 -19.11
CA SER A 17 -8.79 -5.47 -20.06
C SER A 17 -9.70 -6.55 -20.65
N GLU A 18 -10.51 -7.21 -19.82
CA GLU A 18 -11.43 -8.27 -20.25
C GLU A 18 -12.57 -7.72 -21.12
N LYS A 19 -13.18 -6.59 -20.71
CA LYS A 19 -14.22 -5.90 -21.49
C LYS A 19 -13.71 -5.47 -22.86
N LEU A 20 -12.52 -4.87 -22.90
CA LEU A 20 -11.91 -4.44 -24.16
C LEU A 20 -11.60 -5.64 -25.06
N ALA A 21 -11.08 -6.73 -24.49
CA ALA A 21 -10.80 -7.94 -25.25
C ALA A 21 -12.07 -8.57 -25.85
N ALA A 22 -13.18 -8.56 -25.11
CA ALA A 22 -14.47 -9.01 -25.62
C ALA A 22 -14.95 -8.15 -26.79
N ALA A 23 -14.91 -6.81 -26.66
CA ALA A 23 -15.28 -5.90 -27.73
C ALA A 23 -14.39 -6.05 -28.99
N LEU A 24 -13.09 -6.26 -28.80
CA LEU A 24 -12.17 -6.55 -29.91
C LEU A 24 -12.52 -7.86 -30.62
N LYS A 25 -12.89 -8.90 -29.86
CA LYS A 25 -13.29 -10.19 -30.42
C LYS A 25 -14.59 -10.08 -31.22
N GLU A 26 -15.57 -9.32 -30.74
CA GLU A 26 -16.80 -9.02 -31.47
C GLU A 26 -16.52 -8.26 -32.78
N ALA A 27 -15.53 -7.36 -32.77
CA ALA A 27 -15.03 -6.69 -33.97
C ALA A 27 -14.15 -7.57 -34.88
N GLY A 28 -13.97 -8.86 -34.58
CA GLY A 28 -13.16 -9.79 -35.37
C GLY A 28 -11.64 -9.62 -35.22
N ILE A 29 -11.19 -8.95 -34.16
CA ILE A 29 -9.77 -8.72 -33.86
C ILE A 29 -9.32 -9.72 -32.78
N SER A 30 -8.42 -10.63 -33.15
CA SER A 30 -7.78 -11.54 -32.20
C SER A 30 -6.79 -10.76 -31.32
N CYS A 31 -6.91 -10.90 -30.00
CA CYS A 31 -6.00 -10.30 -29.04
C CYS A 31 -5.58 -11.28 -27.95
N ARG A 32 -4.42 -11.03 -27.34
CA ARG A 32 -3.89 -11.77 -26.19
C ARG A 32 -4.03 -10.89 -24.95
N VAL A 33 -4.67 -11.39 -23.89
CA VAL A 33 -4.89 -10.64 -22.64
C VAL A 33 -3.90 -11.10 -21.58
N LEU A 34 -3.33 -10.14 -20.85
CA LEU A 34 -2.44 -10.39 -19.72
C LEU A 34 -3.13 -9.97 -18.42
N ASN A 35 -3.51 -10.97 -17.64
CA ASN A 35 -4.01 -10.80 -16.28
C ASN A 35 -2.85 -11.05 -15.33
N ALA A 36 -2.46 -10.06 -14.51
CA ALA A 36 -1.30 -10.06 -13.59
C ALA A 36 -1.34 -11.16 -12.50
N ARG A 37 -1.42 -12.43 -12.91
CA ARG A 37 -1.65 -13.63 -12.10
C ARG A 37 -0.54 -14.66 -12.31
N ASN A 38 0.14 -14.66 -13.46
CA ASN A 38 1.20 -15.64 -13.77
C ASN A 38 2.35 -15.01 -14.56
N ASP A 39 3.37 -14.58 -13.83
CA ASP A 39 4.50 -13.83 -14.35
C ASP A 39 5.26 -14.56 -15.48
N GLU A 40 5.42 -15.89 -15.40
CA GLU A 40 6.18 -16.66 -16.41
C GLU A 40 5.45 -16.76 -17.74
N MET A 41 4.14 -17.01 -17.70
CA MET A 41 3.31 -17.05 -18.92
C MET A 41 3.17 -15.65 -19.52
N GLU A 42 2.99 -14.64 -18.68
CA GLU A 42 2.91 -13.25 -19.10
C GLU A 42 4.18 -12.79 -19.83
N ALA A 43 5.34 -13.19 -19.33
CA ALA A 43 6.61 -12.86 -19.97
C ALA A 43 6.71 -13.41 -21.41
N LYS A 44 6.26 -14.66 -21.63
CA LYS A 44 6.23 -15.27 -22.97
C LYS A 44 5.28 -14.53 -23.90
N ILE A 45 4.09 -14.17 -23.41
CA ILE A 45 3.08 -13.45 -24.21
C ILE A 45 3.60 -12.06 -24.60
N ILE A 46 4.23 -11.33 -23.66
CA ILE A 46 4.78 -9.99 -23.90
C ILE A 46 5.98 -10.02 -24.84
N ALA A 47 6.86 -11.01 -24.74
CA ALA A 47 7.97 -11.17 -25.68
C ALA A 47 7.49 -11.32 -27.13
N GLN A 48 6.31 -11.91 -27.33
CA GLN A 48 5.67 -12.07 -28.64
C GLN A 48 4.80 -10.87 -29.06
N ALA A 49 4.63 -9.85 -28.22
CA ALA A 49 3.79 -8.68 -28.53
C ALA A 49 4.33 -7.86 -29.73
N GLY A 50 5.61 -8.03 -30.07
CA GLY A 50 6.24 -7.39 -31.23
C GLY A 50 6.06 -8.13 -32.56
N GLU A 51 5.34 -9.26 -32.60
CA GLU A 51 5.05 -10.00 -33.84
C GLU A 51 4.13 -9.19 -34.79
N PRO A 52 4.30 -9.26 -36.13
CA PRO A 52 3.43 -8.55 -37.05
C PRO A 52 1.95 -8.87 -36.85
N GLY A 53 1.13 -7.83 -36.66
CA GLY A 53 -0.31 -7.95 -36.44
C GLY A 53 -0.72 -8.46 -35.06
N ALA A 54 0.22 -8.62 -34.13
CA ALA A 54 -0.11 -8.96 -32.75
C ALA A 54 -0.88 -7.84 -32.07
N VAL A 55 -1.93 -8.21 -31.32
CA VAL A 55 -2.63 -7.32 -30.39
C VAL A 55 -2.50 -7.89 -29.01
N THR A 56 -1.90 -7.13 -28.11
CA THR A 56 -1.72 -7.52 -26.73
C THR A 56 -2.40 -6.50 -25.83
N VAL A 57 -3.36 -6.96 -25.04
CA VAL A 57 -4.03 -6.16 -24.01
C VAL A 57 -3.39 -6.50 -22.68
N SER A 58 -2.92 -5.48 -21.98
CA SER A 58 -2.18 -5.60 -20.73
C SER A 58 -2.76 -4.66 -19.70
N THR A 59 -2.88 -5.14 -18.47
CA THR A 59 -2.93 -4.21 -17.34
C THR A 59 -1.59 -3.51 -17.19
N ASN A 60 -1.60 -2.33 -16.58
CA ASN A 60 -0.42 -1.50 -16.38
C ASN A 60 0.79 -2.19 -15.72
N MET A 61 0.58 -3.19 -14.86
CA MET A 61 1.68 -3.91 -14.19
C MET A 61 2.17 -5.17 -14.91
N ALA A 62 1.39 -5.72 -15.83
CA ALA A 62 1.72 -6.99 -16.47
C ALA A 62 2.91 -6.83 -17.45
N GLY A 63 3.77 -7.85 -17.50
CA GLY A 63 4.95 -7.84 -18.38
C GLY A 63 6.06 -6.86 -18.01
N ARG A 64 6.12 -6.38 -16.77
CA ARG A 64 7.19 -5.49 -16.30
C ARG A 64 8.54 -6.19 -16.35
N GLY A 65 9.54 -5.51 -16.91
CA GLY A 65 10.91 -6.05 -17.02
C GLY A 65 11.17 -6.91 -18.26
N VAL A 66 10.13 -7.26 -19.03
CA VAL A 66 10.27 -8.04 -20.27
C VAL A 66 10.45 -7.11 -21.46
N ASP A 67 11.39 -7.44 -22.34
CA ASP A 67 11.64 -6.69 -23.56
C ASP A 67 10.73 -7.09 -24.70
N ILE A 68 10.22 -6.11 -25.45
CA ILE A 68 9.35 -6.34 -26.61
C ILE A 68 10.19 -6.09 -27.85
N LYS A 69 10.70 -7.17 -28.43
CA LYS A 69 11.50 -7.12 -29.65
C LYS A 69 10.60 -7.07 -30.88
N LEU A 70 10.90 -6.16 -31.81
CA LEU A 70 10.16 -6.05 -33.06
C LEU A 70 10.41 -7.30 -33.92
N GLY A 71 9.33 -7.96 -34.37
CA GLY A 71 9.41 -9.19 -35.15
C GLY A 71 9.38 -10.48 -34.33
N GLY A 72 9.08 -10.40 -33.03
CA GLY A 72 8.98 -11.55 -32.11
C GLY A 72 10.32 -11.93 -31.47
N GLU A 73 10.33 -13.02 -30.69
CA GLU A 73 11.49 -13.45 -29.87
C GLU A 73 12.78 -13.65 -30.68
N GLY A 74 12.66 -14.06 -31.96
CA GLY A 74 13.78 -14.28 -32.88
C GLY A 74 14.05 -13.16 -33.89
N GLU A 75 13.37 -12.01 -33.80
CA GLU A 75 13.53 -10.84 -34.71
C GLU A 75 13.36 -11.14 -36.22
N GLN A 76 12.90 -12.33 -36.61
CA GLN A 76 12.84 -12.80 -38.00
C GLN A 76 11.98 -11.88 -38.88
N GLN A 77 10.96 -11.24 -38.30
CA GLN A 77 10.04 -10.36 -39.00
C GLN A 77 10.28 -8.86 -38.69
N ARG A 78 11.45 -8.52 -38.15
CA ARG A 78 11.76 -7.15 -37.70
C ARG A 78 11.60 -6.12 -38.82
N ALA A 79 12.15 -6.39 -40.00
CA ALA A 79 12.07 -5.47 -41.15
C ALA A 79 10.62 -5.10 -41.51
N ARG A 80 9.71 -6.09 -41.46
CA ARG A 80 8.28 -5.88 -41.70
C ARG A 80 7.66 -4.96 -40.65
N VAL A 81 7.96 -5.19 -39.37
CA VAL A 81 7.44 -4.37 -38.27
C VAL A 81 7.99 -2.95 -38.29
N VAL A 82 9.28 -2.79 -38.57
CA VAL A 82 9.95 -1.48 -38.70
C VAL A 82 9.32 -0.69 -39.85
N SER A 83 9.11 -1.31 -41.01
CA SER A 83 8.45 -0.67 -42.16
C SER A 83 7.00 -0.26 -41.87
N ALA A 84 6.32 -0.96 -40.97
CA ALA A 84 4.97 -0.65 -40.52
C ALA A 84 4.93 0.46 -39.43
N GLY A 85 6.08 1.03 -39.04
CA GLY A 85 6.18 2.07 -38.01
C GLY A 85 6.47 1.55 -36.60
N GLY A 86 6.90 0.30 -36.46
CA GLY A 86 7.26 -0.31 -35.17
C GLY A 86 6.06 -0.57 -34.26
N LEU A 87 6.32 -0.75 -32.96
CA LEU A 87 5.26 -1.01 -31.97
C LEU A 87 4.36 0.22 -31.78
N TYR A 88 3.04 0.01 -31.82
CA TYR A 88 2.06 1.02 -31.47
C TYR A 88 1.53 0.78 -30.06
N VAL A 89 1.72 1.75 -29.17
CA VAL A 89 1.24 1.67 -27.79
C VAL A 89 -0.02 2.51 -27.64
N ILE A 90 -1.06 1.93 -27.05
CA ILE A 90 -2.32 2.60 -26.74
C ILE A 90 -2.52 2.59 -25.23
N GLY A 91 -2.68 3.76 -24.61
CA GLY A 91 -3.24 3.86 -23.26
C GLY A 91 -4.73 4.16 -23.34
N THR A 92 -5.57 3.43 -22.61
CA THR A 92 -7.03 3.66 -22.60
C THR A 92 -7.48 4.73 -21.60
N ASN A 93 -6.62 5.07 -20.65
CA ASN A 93 -6.82 6.10 -19.64
C ASN A 93 -5.48 6.70 -19.20
N LEU A 94 -5.53 7.76 -18.39
CA LEU A 94 -4.36 8.25 -17.66
C LEU A 94 -4.27 7.59 -16.30
N HIS A 95 -3.04 7.33 -15.86
CA HIS A 95 -2.79 6.83 -14.52
C HIS A 95 -2.61 7.96 -13.51
N GLU A 96 -2.69 7.62 -12.23
CA GLU A 96 -2.46 8.54 -11.11
C GLU A 96 -1.06 9.20 -11.11
N SER A 97 -0.11 8.63 -11.85
CA SER A 97 1.22 9.20 -12.02
C SER A 97 1.67 9.16 -13.48
N ARG A 98 2.20 10.28 -13.95
CA ARG A 98 2.84 10.43 -15.27
C ARG A 98 3.98 9.45 -15.49
N ARG A 99 4.65 9.02 -14.42
CA ARG A 99 5.73 8.01 -14.49
C ARG A 99 5.21 6.67 -15.02
N ILE A 100 3.96 6.34 -14.68
CA ILE A 100 3.33 5.10 -15.11
C ILE A 100 2.98 5.19 -16.60
N ASP A 101 2.38 6.30 -17.04
CA ASP A 101 2.11 6.53 -18.45
C ASP A 101 3.41 6.53 -19.28
N ALA A 102 4.47 7.14 -18.76
CA ALA A 102 5.78 7.15 -19.40
C ALA A 102 6.39 5.74 -19.52
N GLN A 103 6.14 4.84 -18.56
CA GLN A 103 6.56 3.44 -18.65
C GLN A 103 5.82 2.70 -19.77
N LEU A 104 4.52 2.94 -19.92
CA LEU A 104 3.74 2.36 -21.01
C LEU A 104 4.24 2.91 -22.36
N LYS A 105 4.40 4.24 -22.49
CA LYS A 105 4.96 4.89 -23.69
C LYS A 105 6.34 4.31 -24.06
N GLY A 106 7.21 4.13 -23.06
CA GLY A 106 8.56 3.60 -23.23
C GLY A 106 8.65 2.13 -23.64
N ARG A 107 7.51 1.41 -23.78
CA ARG A 107 7.47 0.09 -24.42
C ARG A 107 7.68 0.17 -25.92
N ALA A 108 7.34 1.31 -26.55
CA ALA A 108 7.64 1.58 -27.95
C ALA A 108 8.96 2.34 -28.09
N GLY A 109 9.60 2.22 -29.25
CA GLY A 109 10.79 2.99 -29.60
C GLY A 109 12.06 2.65 -28.82
N ARG A 110 12.22 1.39 -28.39
CA ARG A 110 13.41 0.96 -27.65
C ARG A 110 14.64 0.92 -28.57
N GLN A 111 15.80 1.28 -28.04
CA GLN A 111 17.08 1.27 -28.77
C GLN A 111 17.07 2.04 -30.11
N GLY A 112 16.20 3.05 -30.24
CA GLY A 112 16.07 3.84 -31.47
C GLY A 112 15.20 3.19 -32.56
N ASP A 113 14.52 2.08 -32.26
CA ASP A 113 13.49 1.52 -33.13
C ASP A 113 12.36 2.54 -33.37
N PRO A 114 11.64 2.46 -34.51
CA PRO A 114 10.43 3.25 -34.69
C PRO A 114 9.35 2.79 -33.70
N GLY A 115 8.49 3.72 -33.30
CA GLY A 115 7.38 3.44 -32.41
C GLY A 115 6.52 4.67 -32.22
N GLU A 116 5.27 4.46 -31.85
CA GLU A 116 4.34 5.55 -31.56
C GLU A 116 3.48 5.16 -30.36
N SER A 117 3.09 6.14 -29.56
CA SER A 117 2.21 5.95 -28.43
C SER A 117 1.06 6.95 -28.48
N ARG A 118 -0.16 6.51 -28.21
CA ARG A 118 -1.34 7.36 -28.13
C ARG A 118 -2.17 7.03 -26.90
N PHE A 119 -2.69 8.05 -26.24
CA PHE A 119 -3.54 7.89 -25.07
C PHE A 119 -4.94 8.40 -25.43
N PHE A 120 -5.94 7.59 -25.11
CA PHE A 120 -7.34 7.97 -25.11
C PHE A 120 -7.71 8.30 -23.67
N VAL A 121 -8.40 9.41 -23.47
CA VAL A 121 -8.74 9.93 -22.14
C VAL A 121 -10.17 10.43 -22.22
N SER A 122 -11.01 9.99 -21.29
CA SER A 122 -12.37 10.49 -21.16
C SER A 122 -12.48 11.39 -19.93
N LEU A 123 -13.31 12.43 -20.01
CA LEU A 123 -13.66 13.22 -18.82
C LEU A 123 -14.44 12.39 -17.79
N ASP A 124 -14.99 11.25 -18.21
CA ASP A 124 -15.67 10.27 -17.38
C ASP A 124 -14.76 9.22 -16.74
N ASP A 125 -13.45 9.27 -16.98
CA ASP A 125 -12.50 8.32 -16.39
C ASP A 125 -12.54 8.38 -14.86
N GLU A 126 -12.40 7.22 -14.21
CA GLU A 126 -12.47 7.08 -12.75
C GLU A 126 -11.49 8.02 -12.03
N LEU A 127 -10.30 8.23 -12.60
CA LEU A 127 -9.30 9.16 -12.10
C LEU A 127 -9.86 10.58 -11.88
N PHE A 128 -10.79 11.04 -12.71
CA PHE A 128 -11.35 12.38 -12.59
C PHE A 128 -12.57 12.43 -11.67
N LYS A 129 -13.31 11.32 -11.59
CA LYS A 129 -14.46 11.16 -10.69
C LYS A 129 -14.03 11.03 -9.23
N THR A 130 -13.06 10.19 -8.94
CA THR A 130 -12.61 9.87 -7.57
C THR A 130 -12.07 11.08 -6.83
N TYR A 131 -11.33 11.94 -7.53
CA TYR A 131 -10.68 13.09 -6.91
C TYR A 131 -11.56 14.36 -6.94
N ASP A 132 -12.82 14.26 -7.42
CA ASP A 132 -13.79 15.33 -7.68
C ASP A 132 -13.24 16.71 -7.34
N LEU A 133 -12.41 17.23 -8.25
CA LEU A 133 -11.77 18.53 -8.12
C LEU A 133 -12.79 19.62 -8.45
N ALA A 134 -13.94 19.60 -7.77
CA ALA A 134 -15.04 20.57 -7.68
C ALA A 134 -15.24 21.47 -8.91
N GLY A 135 -15.10 20.91 -10.11
CA GLY A 135 -15.03 21.72 -11.33
C GLY A 135 -14.37 21.08 -12.54
N ALA A 136 -13.87 19.84 -12.47
CA ALA A 136 -13.57 19.06 -13.69
C ALA A 136 -14.88 18.72 -14.44
N SER A 137 -15.92 18.33 -13.70
CA SER A 137 -17.27 18.03 -14.19
C SER A 137 -18.05 19.25 -14.68
N ASN A 138 -17.58 20.48 -14.37
CA ASN A 138 -18.20 21.74 -14.82
C ASN A 138 -17.58 22.29 -16.11
N LEU A 139 -16.82 21.47 -16.85
CA LEU A 139 -16.42 21.80 -18.21
C LEU A 139 -17.70 21.83 -19.07
N PRO A 140 -18.07 22.97 -19.70
CA PRO A 140 -19.23 23.04 -20.58
C PRO A 140 -18.88 22.39 -21.91
N VAL A 141 -18.69 21.07 -21.90
CA VAL A 141 -18.41 20.28 -23.08
C VAL A 141 -19.64 19.40 -23.30
N GLU A 142 -20.32 19.61 -24.42
CA GLU A 142 -21.42 18.75 -24.83
C GLU A 142 -20.89 17.34 -25.14
N LEU A 143 -21.72 16.33 -24.85
CA LEU A 143 -21.41 14.95 -25.24
C LEU A 143 -21.34 14.88 -26.77
N GLN A 144 -20.20 14.43 -27.28
CA GLN A 144 -19.92 14.30 -28.70
C GLN A 144 -19.19 12.99 -28.97
N ASP A 145 -19.40 12.41 -30.16
CA ASP A 145 -18.73 11.18 -30.59
C ASP A 145 -17.30 11.43 -31.09
N ASP A 146 -16.95 12.70 -31.35
CA ASP A 146 -15.65 13.12 -31.88
C ASP A 146 -14.65 13.53 -30.80
N ALA A 147 -13.36 13.45 -31.14
CA ALA A 147 -12.27 13.85 -30.24
C ALA A 147 -12.33 15.34 -29.88
N ILE A 148 -12.17 15.65 -28.59
CA ILE A 148 -12.07 17.02 -28.09
C ILE A 148 -10.68 17.59 -28.40
N GLY A 149 -10.62 18.56 -29.32
CA GLY A 149 -9.38 19.21 -29.76
C GLY A 149 -8.93 20.42 -28.94
N ASP A 150 -9.75 20.89 -27.99
CA ASP A 150 -9.53 22.16 -27.28
C ASP A 150 -8.24 22.13 -26.40
N PRO A 151 -7.26 23.02 -26.67
CA PRO A 151 -6.05 23.15 -25.84
C PRO A 151 -6.32 23.49 -24.37
N VAL A 152 -7.45 24.09 -24.03
CA VAL A 152 -7.87 24.38 -22.64
C VAL A 152 -8.21 23.09 -21.90
N VAL A 153 -8.98 22.20 -22.52
CA VAL A 153 -9.35 20.90 -21.96
C VAL A 153 -8.10 20.06 -21.72
N ARG A 154 -7.19 20.00 -22.70
CA ARG A 154 -5.91 19.30 -22.56
C ARG A 154 -5.07 19.80 -21.39
N ARG A 155 -4.89 21.13 -21.27
CA ARG A 155 -4.14 21.73 -20.15
C ARG A 155 -4.79 21.46 -18.79
N ARG A 156 -6.11 21.33 -18.76
CA ARG A 156 -6.86 21.04 -17.53
C ARG A 156 -6.66 19.58 -17.09
N VAL A 157 -6.74 18.63 -18.02
CA VAL A 157 -6.43 17.21 -17.77
C VAL A 157 -5.00 17.05 -17.20
N GLU A 158 -4.00 17.70 -17.82
CA GLU A 158 -2.61 17.67 -17.32
C GLU A 158 -2.45 18.31 -15.93
N ARG A 159 -3.25 19.33 -15.61
CA ARG A 159 -3.27 19.94 -14.28
C ARG A 159 -3.89 18.98 -13.26
N MET A 160 -5.00 18.34 -13.61
CA MET A 160 -5.69 17.39 -12.73
C MET A 160 -4.78 16.22 -12.38
N GLN A 161 -4.08 15.66 -13.36
CA GLN A 161 -3.10 14.60 -13.10
C GLN A 161 -1.98 15.06 -12.13
N ARG A 162 -1.47 16.29 -12.27
CA ARG A 162 -0.50 16.85 -11.31
C ARG A 162 -1.06 17.04 -9.91
N ILE A 163 -2.34 17.39 -9.79
CA ILE A 163 -3.01 17.51 -8.48
C ILE A 163 -3.12 16.12 -7.83
N VAL A 164 -3.51 15.09 -8.59
CA VAL A 164 -3.55 13.70 -8.10
C VAL A 164 -2.16 13.24 -7.64
N GLU A 165 -1.10 13.52 -8.41
CA GLU A 165 0.27 13.22 -8.00
C GLU A 165 0.65 13.90 -6.68
N GLY A 166 0.29 15.18 -6.52
CA GLY A 166 0.53 15.93 -5.28
C GLY A 166 -0.23 15.34 -4.10
N TYR A 167 -1.52 15.05 -4.27
CA TYR A 167 -2.33 14.39 -3.25
C TYR A 167 -1.74 13.04 -2.83
N ASN A 168 -1.33 12.20 -3.78
CA ASN A 168 -0.69 10.92 -3.50
C ASN A 168 0.67 11.08 -2.81
N ALA A 169 1.44 12.13 -3.11
CA ALA A 169 2.66 12.44 -2.40
C ALA A 169 2.38 12.84 -0.94
N ASP A 170 1.39 13.70 -0.71
CA ASP A 170 0.97 14.11 0.63
C ASP A 170 0.47 12.92 1.46
N LEU A 171 -0.35 12.06 0.86
CA LEU A 171 -0.83 10.83 1.50
C LEU A 171 0.33 9.93 1.93
N ARG A 172 1.34 9.73 1.06
CA ARG A 172 2.54 8.95 1.39
C ARG A 172 3.34 9.57 2.54
N ILE A 173 3.45 10.89 2.57
CA ILE A 173 4.11 11.60 3.67
C ILE A 173 3.35 11.37 4.98
N GLN A 174 2.02 11.40 4.97
CA GLN A 174 1.21 11.12 6.16
C GLN A 174 1.39 9.68 6.63
N LEU A 175 1.25 8.69 5.74
CA LEU A 175 1.50 7.27 6.04
C LEU A 175 2.90 7.04 6.63
N TRP A 176 3.91 7.72 6.07
CA TRP A 176 5.27 7.68 6.60
C TRP A 176 5.35 8.21 8.03
N LYS A 177 4.68 9.33 8.36
CA LYS A 177 4.67 9.88 9.72
C LYS A 177 4.07 8.92 10.76
N TYR A 178 3.04 8.16 10.39
CA TYR A 178 2.46 7.13 11.26
C TYR A 178 3.40 5.93 11.42
N SER A 179 3.97 5.43 10.32
CA SER A 179 4.88 4.27 10.35
C SER A 179 6.25 4.55 10.98
N PHE A 180 6.70 5.81 10.97
CA PHE A 180 8.05 6.19 11.41
C PHE A 180 8.34 5.76 12.86
N ILE A 181 7.45 6.07 13.81
CA ILE A 181 7.64 5.73 15.23
C ILE A 181 7.66 4.20 15.45
N ILE A 182 6.78 3.48 14.75
CA ILE A 182 6.67 2.02 14.83
C ILE A 182 7.94 1.37 14.28
N GLU A 183 8.52 1.90 13.21
CA GLU A 183 9.80 1.43 12.68
C GLU A 183 10.96 1.67 13.66
N GLN A 184 11.00 2.81 14.37
CA GLN A 184 12.03 3.04 15.40
C GLN A 184 11.90 2.02 16.54
N GLN A 185 10.68 1.79 17.02
CA GLN A 185 10.40 0.82 18.07
C GLN A 185 10.72 -0.62 17.64
N ARG A 186 10.37 -0.98 16.40
CA ARG A 186 10.73 -2.28 15.79
C ARG A 186 12.23 -2.47 15.78
N ARG A 187 13.02 -1.46 15.44
CA ARG A 187 14.50 -1.53 15.46
C ARG A 187 15.03 -1.80 16.86
N ILE A 188 14.49 -1.15 17.89
CA ILE A 188 14.88 -1.36 19.30
C ILE A 188 14.61 -2.82 19.71
N ILE A 189 13.39 -3.31 19.49
CA ILE A 189 13.00 -4.67 19.86
C ILE A 189 13.77 -5.71 19.06
N HIS A 190 13.93 -5.49 17.75
CA HIS A 190 14.68 -6.40 16.89
C HIS A 190 16.15 -6.48 17.31
N LYS A 191 16.77 -5.34 17.65
CA LYS A 191 18.15 -5.32 18.16
C LYS A 191 18.26 -6.10 19.48
N LYS A 192 17.40 -5.80 20.47
CA LYS A 192 17.36 -6.53 21.75
C LYS A 192 17.21 -8.04 21.52
N ARG A 193 16.28 -8.45 20.64
CA ARG A 193 16.06 -9.86 20.28
C ARG A 193 17.29 -10.49 19.63
N GLN A 194 17.94 -9.81 18.67
CA GLN A 194 19.13 -10.32 17.98
C GLN A 194 20.32 -10.46 18.93
N ASP A 195 20.54 -9.49 19.81
CA ASP A 195 21.65 -9.55 20.76
C ASP A 195 21.48 -10.71 21.74
N ILE A 196 20.24 -11.05 22.13
CA ILE A 196 19.92 -12.23 22.96
C ILE A 196 20.07 -13.52 22.15
N LEU A 197 19.57 -13.56 20.92
CA LEU A 197 19.65 -14.74 20.06
C LEU A 197 21.11 -15.14 19.78
N LEU A 198 21.99 -14.16 19.60
CA LEU A 198 23.40 -14.32 19.30
C LEU A 198 24.30 -14.29 20.55
N ASP A 199 23.71 -14.36 21.75
CA ASP A 199 24.41 -14.41 23.04
C ASP A 199 25.42 -13.26 23.25
N ARG A 200 25.14 -12.09 22.67
CA ARG A 200 25.98 -10.88 22.78
C ARG A 200 25.82 -10.16 24.11
N VAL A 201 24.70 -10.38 24.79
CA VAL A 201 24.37 -9.77 26.08
C VAL A 201 24.05 -10.86 27.11
N PRO A 202 24.57 -10.75 28.35
CA PRO A 202 24.24 -11.69 29.40
C PRO A 202 22.81 -11.44 29.88
N LEU A 203 22.03 -12.52 29.99
CA LEU A 203 20.71 -12.48 30.62
C LEU A 203 20.89 -12.59 32.15
N GLN A 204 20.26 -11.66 32.88
CA GLN A 204 20.34 -11.59 34.35
C GLN A 204 18.97 -11.33 35.00
N LEU A 205 17.90 -11.22 34.20
CA LEU A 205 16.59 -10.79 34.69
C LEU A 205 16.09 -11.77 35.76
N LEU A 206 16.13 -13.07 35.48
CA LEU A 206 15.61 -14.08 36.40
C LEU A 206 16.47 -14.21 37.66
N SER A 207 17.79 -14.06 37.53
CA SER A 207 18.70 -14.08 38.67
C SER A 207 18.46 -12.93 39.65
N LYS A 208 17.97 -11.77 39.17
CA LYS A 208 17.65 -10.59 39.98
C LYS A 208 16.22 -10.62 40.50
N ALA A 209 15.25 -10.85 39.62
CA ALA A 209 13.82 -10.75 39.94
C ALA A 209 13.25 -12.00 40.64
N ALA A 210 13.84 -13.18 40.42
CA ALA A 210 13.38 -14.46 40.98
C ALA A 210 14.53 -15.24 41.64
N ALA A 211 15.38 -14.53 42.39
CA ALA A 211 16.63 -15.06 42.95
C ALA A 211 16.48 -16.38 43.72
N GLY A 212 15.41 -16.54 44.51
CA GLY A 212 15.17 -17.76 45.30
C GLY A 212 15.00 -19.01 44.44
N ARG A 213 14.05 -18.99 43.49
CA ARG A 213 13.82 -20.10 42.56
C ARG A 213 15.03 -20.32 41.65
N TYR A 214 15.66 -19.24 41.20
CA TYR A 214 16.85 -19.31 40.36
C TYR A 214 18.01 -20.03 41.07
N ALA A 215 18.31 -19.68 42.33
CA ALA A 215 19.36 -20.33 43.11
C ALA A 215 19.07 -21.82 43.36
N LEU A 216 17.81 -22.17 43.66
CA LEU A 216 17.38 -23.56 43.86
C LEU A 216 17.56 -24.41 42.60
N LEU A 217 17.15 -23.90 41.44
CA LEU A 217 17.28 -24.63 40.18
C LEU A 217 18.74 -24.67 39.71
N ARG A 218 19.54 -23.65 40.03
CA ARG A 218 20.96 -23.60 39.68
C ARG A 218 21.74 -24.73 40.33
N SER A 219 21.47 -25.06 41.59
CA SER A 219 22.14 -26.17 42.29
C SER A 219 21.73 -27.54 41.76
N ARG A 220 20.48 -27.68 41.27
CA ARG A 220 19.94 -28.95 40.76
C ARG A 220 20.25 -29.23 39.29
N LEU A 221 20.16 -28.22 38.43
CA LEU A 221 20.20 -28.37 36.96
C LEU A 221 21.46 -27.77 36.32
N GLY A 222 22.17 -26.91 37.06
CA GLY A 222 23.36 -26.22 36.56
C GLY A 222 23.05 -24.95 35.76
N VAL A 223 24.11 -24.18 35.48
CA VAL A 223 24.02 -22.83 34.89
C VAL A 223 23.57 -22.87 33.42
N LYS A 224 24.05 -23.84 32.64
CA LYS A 224 23.75 -23.93 31.19
C LYS A 224 22.26 -24.15 30.92
N ALA A 225 21.62 -25.04 31.69
CA ALA A 225 20.19 -25.31 31.57
C ALA A 225 19.35 -24.05 31.86
N LEU A 226 19.71 -23.32 32.93
CA LEU A 226 19.02 -22.08 33.29
C LEU A 226 19.23 -20.94 32.30
N GLN A 227 20.44 -20.77 31.76
CA GLN A 227 20.69 -19.77 30.71
C GLN A 227 19.88 -20.06 29.45
N LYS A 228 19.80 -21.35 29.06
CA LYS A 228 18.95 -21.78 27.93
C LYS A 228 17.48 -21.51 28.20
N ALA A 229 16.98 -21.84 29.38
CA ALA A 229 15.61 -21.58 29.80
C ALA A 229 15.29 -20.06 29.82
N GLU A 230 16.18 -19.24 30.37
CA GLU A 230 16.03 -17.79 30.40
C GLU A 230 15.98 -17.20 28.99
N LYS A 231 16.84 -17.67 28.08
CA LYS A 231 16.83 -17.29 26.66
C LYS A 231 15.53 -17.69 25.97
N GLN A 232 15.05 -18.92 26.19
CA GLN A 232 13.79 -19.42 25.62
C GLN A 232 12.60 -18.56 26.04
N LEU A 233 12.43 -18.31 27.35
CA LEU A 233 11.36 -17.47 27.88
C LEU A 233 11.44 -16.05 27.36
N THR A 234 12.64 -15.46 27.36
CA THR A 234 12.84 -14.08 26.92
C THR A 234 12.48 -13.91 25.45
N LEU A 235 12.97 -14.79 24.58
CA LEU A 235 12.68 -14.73 23.15
C LEU A 235 11.20 -14.99 22.84
N TYR A 236 10.54 -15.88 23.58
CA TYR A 236 9.11 -16.14 23.44
C TYR A 236 8.28 -14.90 23.79
N HIS A 237 8.49 -14.34 24.99
CA HIS A 237 7.69 -13.22 25.50
C HIS A 237 7.94 -11.91 24.77
N ILE A 238 9.17 -11.67 24.27
CA ILE A 238 9.43 -10.54 23.36
C ILE A 238 8.53 -10.64 22.13
N ASN A 239 8.42 -11.81 21.49
CA ASN A 239 7.62 -11.93 20.27
C ASN A 239 6.13 -11.80 20.56
N ARG A 240 5.66 -12.43 21.64
CA ARG A 240 4.24 -12.39 22.01
C ARG A 240 3.81 -10.97 22.33
N CYS A 241 4.56 -10.27 23.19
CA CYS A 241 4.23 -8.89 23.56
C CYS A 241 4.36 -7.94 22.36
N TRP A 242 5.35 -8.14 21.48
CA TRP A 242 5.48 -7.34 20.26
C TRP A 242 4.33 -7.57 19.28
N ALA A 243 3.86 -8.81 19.12
CA ALA A 243 2.69 -9.10 18.29
C ALA A 243 1.42 -8.42 18.83
N ASP A 244 1.17 -8.53 20.14
CA ASP A 244 0.03 -7.89 20.79
C ASP A 244 0.12 -6.35 20.71
N TYR A 245 1.33 -5.79 20.79
CA TYR A 245 1.57 -4.36 20.58
C TYR A 245 1.21 -3.92 19.16
N LEU A 246 1.65 -4.66 18.13
CA LEU A 246 1.33 -4.34 16.74
C LEU A 246 -0.18 -4.40 16.46
N ASP A 247 -0.88 -5.37 17.06
CA ASP A 247 -2.34 -5.48 16.99
C ASP A 247 -3.02 -4.23 17.58
N TYR A 248 -2.61 -3.84 18.79
CA TYR A 248 -3.11 -2.62 19.43
C TYR A 248 -2.83 -1.36 18.60
N ILE A 249 -1.62 -1.21 18.04
CA ILE A 249 -1.28 -0.06 17.21
C ILE A 249 -2.13 -0.02 15.93
N SER A 250 -2.41 -1.17 15.31
CA SER A 250 -3.29 -1.22 14.15
C SER A 250 -4.68 -0.72 14.51
N TYR A 251 -5.23 -1.18 15.64
CA TYR A 251 -6.51 -0.72 16.16
C TYR A 251 -6.53 0.78 16.45
N VAL A 252 -5.50 1.31 17.12
CA VAL A 252 -5.38 2.75 17.39
C VAL A 252 -5.34 3.53 16.09
N ARG A 253 -4.55 3.09 15.10
CA ARG A 253 -4.44 3.77 13.80
C ARG A 253 -5.78 3.84 13.07
N GLU A 254 -6.58 2.77 13.12
CA GLU A 254 -7.90 2.75 12.47
C GLU A 254 -8.91 3.69 13.17
N GLY A 255 -8.84 3.82 14.50
CA GLY A 255 -9.77 4.63 15.29
C GLY A 255 -9.37 6.09 15.54
N ILE A 256 -8.08 6.44 15.35
CA ILE A 256 -7.53 7.74 15.78
C ILE A 256 -8.20 8.93 15.12
N HIS A 257 -8.78 8.75 13.95
CA HIS A 257 -9.39 9.82 13.17
C HIS A 257 -10.58 10.51 13.85
N LEU A 258 -11.22 9.88 14.83
CA LEU A 258 -12.33 10.48 15.60
C LEU A 258 -11.87 11.58 16.57
N VAL A 259 -10.59 11.64 16.93
CA VAL A 259 -10.08 12.64 17.89
C VAL A 259 -10.12 14.07 17.33
N VAL A 260 -10.29 14.22 16.01
CA VAL A 260 -10.49 15.52 15.36
C VAL A 260 -11.74 16.23 15.88
N ILE A 261 -12.78 15.49 16.31
CA ILE A 261 -13.99 16.05 16.93
C ILE A 261 -13.64 16.88 18.18
N GLY A 262 -12.60 16.48 18.91
CA GLY A 262 -12.07 17.21 20.06
C GLY A 262 -11.07 18.32 19.73
N ARG A 263 -10.91 18.70 18.45
CA ARG A 263 -9.88 19.63 17.95
C ARG A 263 -8.44 19.21 18.25
N GLN A 264 -8.21 17.92 18.46
CA GLN A 264 -6.86 17.36 18.64
C GLN A 264 -6.27 16.96 17.28
N ASN A 265 -4.94 17.01 17.17
CA ASN A 265 -4.23 16.51 16.01
C ASN A 265 -4.10 14.97 16.10
N PRO A 266 -4.66 14.19 15.15
CA PRO A 266 -4.62 12.73 15.20
C PRO A 266 -3.20 12.16 15.22
N LEU A 267 -2.25 12.81 14.54
CA LEU A 267 -0.89 12.30 14.47
C LEU A 267 -0.19 12.40 15.83
N ASP A 268 -0.35 13.54 16.50
CA ASP A 268 0.27 13.78 17.81
C ASP A 268 -0.31 12.82 18.86
N GLU A 269 -1.63 12.61 18.82
CA GLU A 269 -2.31 11.67 19.70
C GLU A 269 -1.91 10.22 19.42
N PHE A 270 -1.78 9.84 18.14
CA PHE A 270 -1.26 8.53 17.76
C PHE A 270 0.15 8.31 18.29
N HIS A 271 1.06 9.28 18.13
CA HIS A 271 2.43 9.18 18.64
C HIS A 271 2.45 9.04 20.17
N ARG A 272 1.61 9.79 20.88
CA ARG A 272 1.48 9.71 22.33
C ARG A 272 1.03 8.33 22.79
N LEU A 273 -0.05 7.80 22.18
CA LEU A 273 -0.57 6.46 22.50
C LEU A 273 0.43 5.37 22.14
N ALA A 274 1.08 5.46 20.98
CA ALA A 274 2.09 4.51 20.53
C ALA A 274 3.31 4.48 21.45
N ALA A 275 3.73 5.63 21.97
CA ALA A 275 4.82 5.73 22.94
C ALA A 275 4.44 5.12 24.30
N SER A 276 3.26 5.43 24.83
CA SER A 276 2.76 4.86 26.10
C SER A 276 2.67 3.34 26.02
N ALA A 277 1.98 2.82 25.00
CA ALA A 277 1.79 1.39 24.81
C ALA A 277 3.12 0.64 24.61
N PHE A 278 4.12 1.30 24.00
CA PHE A 278 5.44 0.70 23.85
C PHE A 278 6.16 0.56 25.20
N GLN A 279 6.10 1.57 26.07
CA GLN A 279 6.67 1.47 27.42
C GLN A 279 5.96 0.40 28.25
N GLU A 280 4.62 0.36 28.20
CA GLU A 280 3.83 -0.67 28.88
C GLU A 280 4.18 -2.08 28.37
N MET A 281 4.37 -2.24 27.06
CA MET A 281 4.82 -3.50 26.46
C MET A 281 6.21 -3.91 26.98
N LEU A 282 7.16 -2.96 27.07
CA LEU A 282 8.50 -3.25 27.60
C LEU A 282 8.46 -3.76 29.05
N GLU A 283 7.66 -3.13 29.92
CA GLU A 283 7.46 -3.61 31.28
C GLU A 283 6.76 -4.98 31.33
N ARG A 284 5.77 -5.17 30.46
CA ARG A 284 5.00 -6.42 30.37
C ARG A 284 5.89 -7.59 29.96
N ILE A 285 6.86 -7.39 29.08
CA ILE A 285 7.84 -8.44 28.70
C ILE A 285 8.53 -8.98 29.96
N ASP A 286 9.09 -8.10 30.79
CA ASP A 286 9.84 -8.53 31.97
C ASP A 286 8.92 -9.22 33.00
N LYS A 287 7.70 -8.70 33.20
CA LYS A 287 6.68 -9.29 34.08
C LYS A 287 6.28 -10.70 33.62
N GLU A 288 6.01 -10.90 32.33
CA GLU A 288 5.60 -12.21 31.80
C GLU A 288 6.74 -13.23 31.80
N ILE A 289 8.00 -12.79 31.57
CA ILE A 289 9.17 -13.68 31.70
C ILE A 289 9.29 -14.23 33.13
N VAL A 290 9.21 -13.36 34.13
CA VAL A 290 9.30 -13.76 35.54
C VAL A 290 8.12 -14.64 35.93
N LYS A 291 6.90 -14.26 35.53
CA LYS A 291 5.68 -15.04 35.79
C LYS A 291 5.77 -16.45 35.21
N SER A 292 6.14 -16.59 33.94
CA SER A 292 6.32 -17.92 33.33
C SER A 292 7.44 -18.70 34.00
N PHE A 293 8.57 -18.07 34.35
CA PHE A 293 9.65 -18.76 35.04
C PHE A 293 9.22 -19.39 36.38
N MET A 294 8.28 -18.76 37.08
CA MET A 294 7.77 -19.27 38.36
C MET A 294 6.87 -20.50 38.19
N THR A 295 6.24 -20.68 37.04
CA THR A 295 5.29 -21.78 36.80
C THR A 295 5.88 -22.93 36.00
N VAL A 296 6.74 -22.65 35.01
CA VAL A 296 7.23 -23.65 34.07
C VAL A 296 8.18 -24.66 34.71
N GLU A 297 8.08 -25.91 34.26
CA GLU A 297 9.07 -26.94 34.57
C GLU A 297 10.34 -26.75 33.72
N ILE A 298 11.50 -26.89 34.36
CA ILE A 298 12.81 -26.75 33.68
C ILE A 298 13.58 -28.05 33.84
N GLY A 299 13.97 -28.64 32.72
CA GLY A 299 14.82 -29.83 32.65
C GLY A 299 16.30 -29.49 32.49
N LYS A 300 17.14 -30.53 32.39
CA LYS A 300 18.58 -30.38 32.13
C LYS A 300 18.89 -29.73 30.78
N ASP A 301 17.97 -29.87 29.82
CA ASP A 301 18.08 -29.30 28.47
C ASP A 301 17.29 -28.00 28.28
N GLY A 302 16.88 -27.34 29.37
CA GLY A 302 16.06 -26.12 29.34
C GLY A 302 14.56 -26.42 29.45
N ILE A 303 13.74 -25.59 28.85
CA ILE A 303 12.27 -25.71 28.87
C ILE A 303 11.80 -26.49 27.64
N ASP A 304 10.93 -27.46 27.86
CA ASP A 304 10.14 -28.06 26.79
C ASP A 304 8.99 -27.10 26.43
N MET A 305 9.22 -26.29 25.40
CA MET A 305 8.29 -25.22 25.02
C MET A 305 6.92 -25.74 24.57
N GLN A 306 6.84 -26.94 23.99
CA GLN A 306 5.58 -27.51 23.54
C GLN A 306 4.76 -28.03 24.72
N LYS A 307 5.39 -28.80 25.62
CA LYS A 307 4.75 -29.32 26.82
C LYS A 307 4.18 -28.21 27.70
N GLU A 308 4.93 -27.10 27.84
CA GLU A 308 4.54 -25.96 28.67
C GLU A 308 3.59 -24.97 27.96
N GLY A 309 3.14 -25.27 26.72
CA GLY A 309 2.23 -24.39 25.97
C GLY A 309 2.85 -23.08 25.49
N LEU A 310 4.18 -23.00 25.47
CA LEU A 310 4.96 -21.84 25.02
C LEU A 310 5.43 -21.98 23.57
N SER A 311 4.71 -22.72 22.75
CA SER A 311 4.99 -22.86 21.33
C SER A 311 4.52 -21.64 20.54
N GLY A 312 5.23 -21.34 19.45
CA GLY A 312 4.74 -20.40 18.43
C GLY A 312 3.54 -20.96 17.66
N PRO A 313 2.95 -20.16 16.74
CA PRO A 313 1.88 -20.65 15.88
C PRO A 313 2.34 -21.84 15.03
N SER A 314 1.42 -22.76 14.74
CA SER A 314 1.71 -23.96 13.93
C SER A 314 2.09 -23.62 12.48
N SER A 315 1.53 -22.54 11.94
CA SER A 315 1.81 -22.03 10.60
C SER A 315 1.91 -20.51 10.61
N THR A 316 2.88 -19.96 9.87
CA THR A 316 3.04 -18.52 9.67
C THR A 316 2.99 -18.23 8.18
N TRP A 317 2.21 -17.22 7.79
CA TRP A 317 2.07 -16.76 6.42
C TRP A 317 2.52 -15.31 6.32
N THR A 318 3.07 -14.95 5.16
CA THR A 318 3.47 -13.58 4.84
C THR A 318 2.73 -13.12 3.61
N TYR A 319 2.15 -11.93 3.68
CA TYR A 319 1.42 -11.34 2.57
C TYR A 319 1.70 -9.84 2.51
N LEU A 320 1.52 -9.25 1.33
CA LEU A 320 1.59 -7.81 1.13
C LEU A 320 0.22 -7.20 1.39
N ILE A 321 0.16 -6.15 2.19
CA ILE A 321 -1.07 -5.37 2.40
C ILE A 321 -1.07 -4.21 1.42
N ASN A 322 -2.15 -4.10 0.64
CA ASN A 322 -2.44 -2.89 -0.13
C ASN A 322 -3.30 -1.98 0.77
N GLU A 323 -2.67 -1.00 1.40
CA GLU A 323 -3.41 0.00 2.18
C GLU A 323 -4.32 0.80 1.24
N ASN A 324 -5.63 0.79 1.49
CA ASN A 324 -6.59 1.53 0.68
C ASN A 324 -6.47 3.03 1.03
N PRO A 325 -6.23 3.92 0.05
CA PRO A 325 -6.19 5.38 0.25
C PRO A 325 -7.43 5.94 0.95
N ASP A 326 -8.56 5.24 0.86
CA ASP A 326 -9.84 5.65 1.46
C ASP A 326 -9.85 5.75 2.98
N GLN A 327 -8.89 5.12 3.67
CA GLN A 327 -8.74 5.29 5.12
C GLN A 327 -8.44 6.75 5.50
N PHE A 328 -7.77 7.51 4.62
CA PHE A 328 -7.39 8.90 4.87
C PHE A 328 -8.20 9.91 4.05
N SER A 329 -8.85 9.48 2.95
CA SER A 329 -9.51 10.37 1.97
C SER A 329 -10.89 10.89 2.39
N ARG A 330 -11.63 10.18 3.24
CA ARG A 330 -13.01 10.55 3.62
C ARG A 330 -13.13 11.55 4.77
N LEU A 331 -12.02 11.81 5.47
CA LEU A 331 -12.00 12.73 6.60
C LEU A 331 -12.09 14.21 6.23
N PRO A 332 -11.40 14.73 5.20
CA PRO A 332 -11.57 16.12 4.77
C PRO A 332 -13.01 16.46 4.39
N PHE A 333 -13.77 15.50 3.80
CA PHE A 333 -15.16 15.72 3.40
C PHE A 333 -16.13 15.70 4.60
N LEU A 334 -15.98 14.75 5.52
CA LEU A 334 -16.78 14.71 6.75
C LEU A 334 -16.46 15.87 7.70
N ILE A 335 -15.19 16.29 7.77
CA ILE A 335 -14.75 17.45 8.57
C ILE A 335 -15.24 18.75 7.92
N LYS A 336 -15.15 18.92 6.58
CA LYS A 336 -15.76 20.08 5.89
C LYS A 336 -17.27 20.09 6.07
N ALA A 337 -17.95 18.95 5.93
CA ALA A 337 -19.39 18.86 6.15
C ALA A 337 -19.75 19.20 7.60
N ALA A 338 -18.97 18.77 8.58
CA ALA A 338 -19.15 19.12 9.99
C ALA A 338 -18.86 20.60 10.28
N GLU A 339 -17.77 21.19 9.76
CA GLU A 339 -17.50 22.63 9.88
C GLU A 339 -18.59 23.47 9.22
N THR A 340 -19.08 23.07 8.04
CA THR A 340 -20.15 23.77 7.32
C THR A 340 -21.50 23.62 8.05
N ALA A 341 -21.78 22.44 8.62
CA ALA A 341 -22.97 22.19 9.44
C ALA A 341 -22.91 22.82 10.84
N ILE A 342 -21.72 23.16 11.35
CA ILE A 342 -21.52 23.92 12.59
C ILE A 342 -21.62 25.43 12.33
N GLN A 343 -21.23 25.92 11.14
CA GLN A 343 -21.39 27.33 10.78
C GLN A 343 -22.81 27.69 10.29
N GLY A 344 -23.55 26.75 9.70
CA GLY A 344 -24.93 26.96 9.23
C GLY A 344 -25.95 27.41 10.31
N PRO A 345 -25.96 26.84 11.52
CA PRO A 345 -26.92 27.23 12.58
C PRO A 345 -26.51 28.50 13.32
N LEU A 346 -25.22 28.86 13.31
CA LEU A 346 -24.72 30.06 14.00
C LEU A 346 -25.19 31.36 13.31
N PHE A 347 -25.38 31.35 11.99
CA PHE A 347 -25.96 32.48 11.25
C PHE A 347 -27.49 32.62 11.46
N THR A 348 -28.20 31.51 11.65
CA THR A 348 -29.65 31.52 11.91
C THR A 348 -29.98 31.99 13.32
N VAL A 349 -29.16 31.60 14.31
CA VAL A 349 -29.35 32.04 15.70
C VAL A 349 -28.94 33.51 15.90
N GLN A 350 -27.84 33.97 15.27
CA GLN A 350 -27.48 35.40 15.32
C GLN A 350 -28.49 36.31 14.60
N SER A 351 -29.12 35.85 13.51
CA SER A 351 -30.16 36.62 12.82
C SER A 351 -31.49 36.64 13.58
N LEU A 352 -31.84 35.57 14.31
CA LEU A 352 -32.98 35.54 15.23
C LEU A 352 -32.75 36.44 16.45
N ILE A 353 -31.56 36.42 17.06
CA ILE A 353 -31.21 37.27 18.21
C ILE A 353 -31.15 38.76 17.80
N LYS A 354 -30.61 39.09 16.62
CA LYS A 354 -30.64 40.47 16.09
C LYS A 354 -32.06 40.94 15.72
N ARG A 355 -32.97 40.05 15.32
CA ARG A 355 -34.39 40.39 15.10
C ARG A 355 -35.15 40.62 16.42
N PHE A 356 -34.76 39.94 17.49
CA PHE A 356 -35.37 40.12 18.81
C PHE A 356 -34.89 41.41 19.50
N LEU A 357 -33.59 41.72 19.39
CA LEU A 357 -32.98 42.92 20.00
C LEU A 357 -33.27 44.24 19.25
N LYS A 358 -33.90 44.20 18.07
CA LYS A 358 -34.29 45.41 17.31
C LYS A 358 -35.76 45.81 17.50
N ARG A 359 -36.50 45.11 18.37
CA ARG A 359 -37.92 45.37 18.65
C ARG A 359 -38.17 46.19 19.94
N GLU A 360 -37.13 46.51 20.68
CA GLU A 360 -37.17 47.50 21.77
C GLU A 360 -36.34 48.73 21.38
N LYS A 361 -36.92 49.58 20.54
CA LYS A 361 -36.67 51.02 20.47
C LYS A 361 -37.77 51.71 19.68
#